data_AF-A0A7W4HCS6-F1
#
_entry.id   AF-A0A7W4HCS6-F1
#
_cell.length_a   1.000
_cell.length_b   1.000
_cell.length_c   1.000
_cell.angle_alpha   90.00
_cell.angle_beta   90.00
_cell.angle_gamma   90.00
#
_symmetry.space_group_name_H-M   'P 1'
#
loop_
_entity.id
_entity.type
_entity.pdbx_description
1 polymer ?
#
loop_
_entity_poly.entity_id
_entity_poly.type
_entity_poly.pdbx_seq_one_letter_code
_entity_poly.pdbx_strand_id
1 'polypeptide(L)'
;MESKNFVHEELKQFVKRFAATCVRYEYDPHALVHMVEILPSKVYHTDQAYIAWENDIYNRFVNKFPCENICFTTEDSPVRVEQPDMELFGDGFLYTSKE
;
A
#
# COMPACT_ATOMS: atom_id res chain seq x y z
N MET A 1 -12.01 -12.40 3.86
CA MET A 1 -11.98 -12.47 2.38
C MET A 1 -10.56 -12.80 1.96
N GLU A 2 -10.36 -13.69 0.98
CA GLU A 2 -9.02 -14.17 0.63
C GLU A 2 -8.11 -13.07 0.05
N SER A 3 -8.67 -12.12 -0.70
CA SER A 3 -7.97 -10.96 -1.26
C SER A 3 -7.46 -10.02 -0.16
N LYS A 4 -8.28 -9.68 0.84
CA LYS A 4 -7.84 -8.89 2.02
C LYS A 4 -6.65 -9.55 2.71
N ASN A 5 -6.74 -10.85 2.97
CA ASN A 5 -5.66 -11.60 3.63
C ASN A 5 -4.38 -11.59 2.78
N PHE A 6 -4.49 -11.77 1.47
CA PHE A 6 -3.35 -11.66 0.56
C PHE A 6 -2.69 -10.28 0.67
N VAL A 7 -3.46 -9.19 0.56
CA VAL A 7 -2.93 -7.83 0.67
C VAL A 7 -2.29 -7.59 2.04
N HIS A 8 -2.95 -7.99 3.13
CA HIS A 8 -2.40 -7.81 4.48
C HIS A 8 -1.04 -8.51 4.66
N GLU A 9 -0.89 -9.74 4.17
CA GLU A 9 0.38 -10.47 4.28
C GLU A 9 1.49 -9.84 3.43
N GLU A 10 1.17 -9.37 2.23
CA GLU A 10 2.12 -8.63 1.40
C GLU A 10 2.56 -7.32 2.07
N LEU A 11 1.63 -6.58 2.69
CA LEU A 11 1.94 -5.33 3.40
C LEU A 11 2.78 -5.54 4.66
N LYS A 12 2.57 -6.66 5.38
CA LYS A 12 3.43 -7.05 6.52
C LYS A 12 4.86 -7.36 6.07
N GLN A 13 5.04 -7.94 4.89
CA GLN A 13 6.36 -8.19 4.31
C GLN A 13 6.97 -6.89 3.77
N PHE A 14 6.13 -6.02 3.19
CA PHE A 14 6.52 -4.72 2.66
C PHE A 14 7.21 -3.86 3.72
N VAL A 15 6.60 -3.63 4.88
CA VAL A 15 7.19 -2.76 5.92
C VAL A 15 8.48 -3.30 6.53
N LYS A 16 8.72 -4.61 6.46
CA LYS A 16 10.00 -5.22 6.85
C LYS A 16 11.08 -4.95 5.81
N ARG A 17 10.71 -4.96 4.53
CA ARG A 17 11.63 -4.72 3.39
C ARG A 17 11.94 -3.23 3.22
N PHE A 18 10.93 -2.39 3.32
CA PHE A 18 11.01 -0.94 3.19
C PHE A 18 10.88 -0.30 4.56
N ALA A 19 11.86 -0.54 5.45
CA ALA A 19 11.76 -0.16 6.86
C ALA A 19 11.51 1.33 7.11
N ALA A 20 11.81 2.21 6.15
CA ALA A 20 11.57 3.65 6.25
C ALA A 20 10.19 4.10 5.75
N THR A 21 9.22 3.18 5.57
CA THR A 21 7.86 3.51 5.12
C THR A 21 6.78 3.23 6.16
N CYS A 22 5.66 3.92 5.99
CA CYS A 22 4.37 3.56 6.57
C CYS A 22 3.45 3.18 5.41
N VAL A 23 2.60 2.18 5.63
CA VAL A 23 1.54 1.80 4.70
C VAL A 23 0.18 1.81 5.39
N ARG A 24 -0.77 2.50 4.76
CA ARG A 24 -2.16 2.59 5.20
C ARG A 24 -3.02 1.87 4.18
N TYR A 25 -3.93 1.03 4.64
CA TYR A 25 -4.74 0.18 3.78
C TYR A 25 -6.22 0.36 4.10
N GLU A 26 -7.04 0.44 3.06
CA GLU A 26 -8.49 0.51 3.13
C GLU A 26 -9.10 -0.38 2.04
N TYR A 27 -10.24 -0.99 2.33
CA TYR A 27 -11.02 -1.71 1.34
C TYR A 27 -12.42 -1.12 1.22
N ASP A 28 -12.76 -0.71 -0.01
CA ASP A 28 -14.11 -0.32 -0.36
C ASP A 28 -14.90 -1.55 -0.87
N PRO A 29 -15.85 -2.10 -0.08
CA PRO A 29 -16.66 -3.24 -0.51
C PRO A 29 -17.70 -2.90 -1.57
N HIS A 30 -18.03 -1.63 -1.78
CA HIS A 30 -18.98 -1.19 -2.81
C HIS A 30 -18.30 -1.09 -4.17
N ALA A 31 -17.06 -0.60 -4.21
CA ALA A 31 -16.25 -0.54 -5.43
C ALA A 31 -15.42 -1.81 -5.69
N LEU A 32 -15.29 -2.70 -4.70
CA LEU A 32 -14.38 -3.86 -4.71
C LEU A 32 -12.92 -3.44 -4.95
N VAL A 33 -12.49 -2.37 -4.27
CA VAL A 33 -11.17 -1.75 -4.43
C VAL A 33 -10.37 -1.84 -3.14
N HIS A 34 -9.12 -2.30 -3.27
CA HIS A 34 -8.08 -2.27 -2.25
C HIS A 34 -7.23 -1.01 -2.45
N MET A 35 -7.37 -0.03 -1.56
CA MET A 35 -6.54 1.17 -1.54
C MET A 35 -5.33 0.96 -0.62
N VAL A 36 -4.13 1.22 -1.15
CA VAL A 36 -2.87 1.15 -0.42
C VAL A 36 -2.16 2.50 -0.54
N GLU A 37 -2.06 3.23 0.57
CA GLU A 37 -1.33 4.49 0.64
C GLU A 37 0.06 4.26 1.23
N ILE A 38 1.07 4.77 0.53
CA ILE A 38 2.49 4.62 0.88
C ILE A 38 3.07 5.97 1.29
N LEU A 39 3.71 5.98 2.46
CA LEU A 39 4.37 7.16 3.02
C LEU A 39 5.84 6.85 3.31
N PRO A 40 6.78 7.78 3.07
CA PRO A 40 6.57 9.09 2.44
C PRO A 40 6.51 9.01 0.91
N SER A 41 5.92 10.04 0.29
CA SER A 41 5.81 10.20 -1.18
C SER A 41 7.13 10.02 -1.93
N LYS A 42 8.25 10.37 -1.31
CA LYS A 42 9.59 10.16 -1.88
C LYS A 42 9.84 8.69 -2.24
N VAL A 43 9.43 7.74 -1.40
CA VAL A 43 9.62 6.31 -1.69
C VAL A 43 8.75 5.91 -2.88
N TYR A 44 7.48 6.30 -2.85
CA TYR A 44 6.51 6.03 -3.91
C TYR A 44 7.03 6.46 -5.30
N HIS A 45 7.60 7.67 -5.40
CA HIS A 45 8.03 8.24 -6.69
C HIS A 45 9.42 7.82 -7.15
N THR A 46 10.36 7.55 -6.24
CA THR A 46 11.79 7.47 -6.58
C THR A 46 12.44 6.12 -6.32
N ASP A 47 11.87 5.31 -5.43
CA ASP A 47 12.47 4.03 -5.06
C ASP A 47 12.17 2.96 -6.12
N GLN A 48 13.19 2.55 -6.86
CA GLN A 48 13.05 1.56 -7.93
C GLN A 48 12.67 0.16 -7.40
N ALA A 49 13.06 -0.17 -6.17
CA ALA A 49 12.69 -1.44 -5.56
C ALA A 49 11.21 -1.43 -5.14
N TYR A 50 10.70 -0.29 -4.69
CA TYR A 50 9.26 -0.07 -4.47
C TYR A 50 8.48 -0.24 -5.79
N ILE A 51 8.87 0.47 -6.84
CA ILE A 51 8.17 0.43 -8.14
C ILE A 51 8.15 -1.00 -8.71
N ALA A 52 9.25 -1.74 -8.58
CA ALA A 52 9.31 -3.13 -9.00
C ALA A 52 8.38 -4.02 -8.15
N TRP A 53 8.31 -3.79 -6.84
CA TRP A 53 7.41 -4.51 -5.94
C TRP A 53 5.94 -4.20 -6.24
N GLU A 54 5.58 -2.93 -6.46
CA GLU A 54 4.22 -2.49 -6.80
C GLU A 54 3.72 -3.18 -8.07
N ASN A 55 4.55 -3.21 -9.12
CA ASN A 55 4.23 -3.91 -10.37
C ASN A 55 4.05 -5.43 -10.16
N ASP A 56 4.90 -6.06 -9.34
CA ASP A 56 4.79 -7.49 -9.02
C ASP A 56 3.50 -7.82 -8.26
N ILE A 57 3.23 -7.12 -7.16
CA ILE A 57 2.03 -7.36 -6.35
C ILE A 57 0.77 -7.07 -7.15
N TYR A 58 0.74 -5.99 -7.95
CA TYR A 58 -0.39 -5.66 -8.82
C TYR A 58 -0.68 -6.81 -9.78
N ASN A 59 0.34 -7.28 -10.50
CA ASN A 59 0.18 -8.40 -11.45
C ASN A 59 -0.27 -9.69 -10.75
N ARG A 60 0.32 -10.04 -9.60
CA ARG A 60 -0.11 -11.23 -8.83
C ARG A 60 -1.53 -11.08 -8.32
N PHE A 61 -1.93 -9.89 -7.89
CA PHE A 61 -3.26 -9.60 -7.38
C PHE A 61 -4.32 -9.76 -8.48
N VAL A 62 -4.18 -9.05 -9.61
CA VAL A 62 -5.18 -9.09 -10.69
C VAL A 62 -5.30 -10.47 -11.34
N ASN A 63 -4.21 -11.25 -11.37
CA ASN A 63 -4.23 -12.63 -11.85
C ASN A 63 -4.99 -13.57 -10.89
N LYS A 64 -4.89 -13.32 -9.58
CA LYS A 64 -5.52 -14.16 -8.54
C LYS A 64 -6.96 -13.75 -8.23
N PHE A 65 -7.26 -12.46 -8.30
CA PHE A 65 -8.54 -11.85 -7.94
C PHE A 65 -9.05 -10.95 -9.07
N PRO A 66 -9.43 -11.51 -10.23
CA PRO A 66 -9.73 -10.73 -11.43
C PRO A 66 -11.01 -9.88 -11.35
N CYS A 67 -11.82 -10.04 -10.30
CA CYS A 67 -13.05 -9.27 -10.05
C CYS A 67 -12.87 -8.14 -9.04
N GLU A 68 -11.67 -7.98 -8.50
CA GLU A 68 -11.33 -6.96 -7.51
C GLU A 68 -10.19 -6.09 -8.05
N ASN A 69 -10.05 -4.87 -7.56
CA ASN A 69 -8.99 -3.95 -7.95
C ASN A 69 -8.06 -3.65 -6.78
N ILE A 70 -6.80 -3.35 -7.08
CA ILE A 70 -5.85 -2.80 -6.12
C ILE A 70 -5.24 -1.54 -6.71
N CYS A 71 -5.18 -0.47 -5.92
CA CYS A 71 -4.60 0.80 -6.32
C CYS A 71 -3.66 1.33 -5.23
N PHE A 72 -2.60 1.96 -5.69
CA PHE A 72 -1.57 2.54 -4.84
C PHE A 72 -1.64 4.06 -4.91
N THR A 73 -1.43 4.71 -3.77
CA THR A 73 -1.47 6.16 -3.63
C THR A 73 -0.44 6.62 -2.60
N THR A 74 -0.34 7.93 -2.42
CA THR A 74 0.63 8.60 -1.55
C THR A 74 0.03 9.92 -1.06
N GLU A 75 0.61 10.52 -0.03
CA GLU A 75 0.15 11.79 0.58
C GLU A 75 -0.02 12.96 -0.40
N ASP A 76 0.73 13.03 -1.50
CA ASP A 76 0.63 14.09 -2.51
C ASP A 76 -0.42 13.81 -3.59
N SER A 77 -1.12 12.68 -3.50
CA SER A 77 -2.26 12.32 -4.36
C SER A 77 -3.56 12.98 -3.90
N PRO A 78 -4.48 13.33 -4.83
CA PRO A 78 -5.81 13.81 -4.48
C PRO A 78 -6.69 12.75 -3.81
N VAL A 79 -6.36 11.46 -3.99
CA VAL A 79 -7.08 10.33 -3.37
C VAL A 79 -6.23 9.79 -2.24
N ARG A 80 -6.77 9.84 -1.02
CA ARG A 80 -6.10 9.42 0.21
C ARG A 80 -6.91 8.36 0.93
N VAL A 81 -6.23 7.60 1.77
CA VAL A 81 -6.89 6.71 2.73
C VAL A 81 -7.29 7.56 3.94
N GLU A 82 -8.60 7.78 4.11
CA GLU A 82 -9.11 8.59 5.22
C GLU A 82 -9.23 7.77 6.50
N GLN A 83 -9.78 6.56 6.41
CA GLN A 83 -10.04 5.68 7.55
C GLN A 83 -9.45 4.29 7.28
N PRO A 84 -8.15 4.09 7.54
CA PRO A 84 -7.50 2.83 7.23
C PRO A 84 -8.08 1.68 8.05
N ASP A 85 -8.43 0.58 7.38
CA ASP A 85 -8.68 -0.73 7.97
C ASP A 85 -7.42 -1.25 8.69
N MET A 86 -6.24 -0.88 8.18
CA MET A 86 -4.95 -1.30 8.70
C MET A 86 -3.87 -0.24 8.44
N GLU A 87 -3.00 -0.03 9.42
CA GLU A 87 -1.83 0.83 9.32
C GLU A 87 -0.61 0.10 9.88
N LEU A 88 0.48 0.09 9.11
CA LEU A 88 1.72 -0.60 9.46
C LEU A 88 2.91 0.33 9.28
N PHE A 89 3.84 0.25 10.24
CA PHE A 89 5.05 1.06 10.26
C PHE A 89 6.26 0.16 10.11
N GLY A 90 7.18 0.54 9.23
CA GLY A 90 8.51 -0.05 9.20
C GLY A 90 9.34 0.38 10.41
N ASP A 91 10.25 -0.48 10.87
CA ASP A 91 11.06 -0.24 12.08
C ASP A 91 11.96 1.01 11.98
N GLY A 92 12.25 1.47 10.76
CA GLY A 92 13.04 2.67 10.47
C GLY A 92 12.19 3.89 10.10
N PHE A 93 10.87 3.85 10.31
CA PHE A 93 9.98 4.93 9.94
C PHE A 93 10.15 6.12 10.90
N LEU A 94 10.83 7.16 10.40
CA LEU A 94 11.10 8.41 11.13
C LEU A 94 10.46 9.60 10.41
N TYR A 95 9.23 9.41 9.93
CA TYR A 95 8.53 10.45 9.19
C TYR A 95 7.79 11.40 10.15
N THR A 96 8.21 12.66 10.15
CA THR A 96 7.39 13.76 10.63
C THR A 96 6.71 14.36 9.41
N SER A 97 5.41 14.14 9.24
CA SER A 97 4.60 14.90 8.29
C SER A 97 4.86 16.38 8.60
N LYS A 98 5.54 17.10 7.72
CA LYS A 98 5.83 18.52 7.93
C LYS A 98 4.50 19.24 8.19
N GLU A 99 4.48 19.97 9.32
CA GLU A 99 3.47 21.00 9.64
C GLU A 99 3.27 21.98 8.48
#